data_AF-A0A537RU48-F1
#
_entry.id   AF-A0A537RU48-F1
#
_cell.length_a   1.000
_cell.length_b   1.000
_cell.length_c   1.000
_cell.angle_alpha   90.00
_cell.angle_beta   90.00
_cell.angle_gamma   90.00
#
_symmetry.space_group_name_H-M   'P 1'
#
loop_
_entity.id
_entity.type
_entity.pdbx_description
1 polymer ?
#
loop_
_entity_poly.entity_id
_entity_poly.type
_entity_poly.pdbx_seq_one_letter_code
_entity_poly.pdbx_strand_id
1 'polypeptide(L)'
;MNEIRNKNFRANRPRPPGDRRNGGPPKRQGQRPAQGRQHGNGSGNAQRNYERYLALAREAALSGDNVEMENCYQHAEHYFRVMKERPAD
;
A
#
# COMPACT_ATOMS: atom_id res chain seq x y z
N MET A 1 4.89 -30.08 49.96
CA MET A 1 4.11 -28.89 49.55
C MET A 1 4.41 -28.63 48.08
N ASN A 2 3.54 -29.06 47.17
CA ASN A 2 2.53 -28.21 46.50
C ASN A 2 3.13 -26.87 46.00
N GLU A 3 3.24 -26.69 44.68
CA GLU A 3 2.38 -25.74 43.94
C GLU A 3 2.75 -25.65 42.45
N ILE A 4 1.82 -26.09 41.61
CA ILE A 4 1.64 -25.67 40.22
C ILE A 4 1.14 -24.22 40.25
N ARG A 5 1.67 -23.30 39.42
CA ARG A 5 0.90 -22.34 38.58
C ARG A 5 1.68 -21.11 38.11
N ASN A 6 1.35 -20.72 36.87
CA ASN A 6 1.36 -19.37 36.28
C ASN A 6 2.67 -18.75 35.77
N LYS A 7 3.01 -19.10 34.51
CA LYS A 7 3.80 -18.22 33.63
C LYS A 7 2.88 -17.19 32.97
N ASN A 8 2.58 -16.09 33.66
CA ASN A 8 1.92 -14.93 33.04
C ASN A 8 2.35 -13.59 33.66
N PHE A 9 3.65 -13.42 33.91
CA PHE A 9 4.22 -12.10 34.18
C PHE A 9 4.75 -11.50 32.88
N ARG A 10 3.90 -10.70 32.23
CA ARG A 10 4.29 -9.65 31.27
C ARG A 10 5.26 -8.70 31.98
N ALA A 11 6.54 -8.98 31.90
CA ALA A 11 7.59 -8.03 32.22
C ALA A 11 7.94 -7.24 30.96
N ASN A 12 7.78 -5.92 31.03
CA ASN A 12 8.44 -4.94 30.17
C ASN A 12 9.86 -5.41 29.80
N ARG A 13 10.05 -5.91 28.58
CA ARG A 13 11.37 -6.09 27.99
C ARG A 13 11.61 -4.94 27.01
N PRO A 14 12.45 -3.94 27.34
CA PRO A 14 12.95 -3.02 26.32
C PRO A 14 13.73 -3.85 25.31
N ARG A 15 13.36 -3.71 24.03
CA ARG A 15 14.09 -4.32 22.92
C ARG A 15 15.53 -3.78 22.91
N PRO A 16 16.55 -4.62 22.72
CA PRO A 16 17.94 -4.16 22.74
C PRO A 16 18.20 -3.17 21.59
N PRO A 17 19.01 -2.12 21.80
CA PRO A 17 19.43 -1.25 20.71
C PRO A 17 20.37 -2.04 19.81
N GLY A 18 19.96 -2.24 18.56
CA GLY A 18 20.81 -2.80 17.52
C GLY A 18 22.12 -2.00 17.42
N ASP A 19 23.21 -2.74 17.58
CA ASP A 19 24.60 -2.33 17.48
C ASP A 19 24.83 -1.45 16.23
N ARG A 20 25.10 -0.15 16.45
CA ARG A 20 25.58 0.78 15.42
C ARG A 20 27.05 1.07 15.67
N ARG A 21 27.94 0.19 15.22
CA ARG A 21 29.37 0.49 15.12
C ARG A 21 29.90 0.20 13.71
N ASN A 22 30.09 1.31 12.99
CA ASN A 22 31.17 1.60 12.04
C ASN A 22 31.28 0.73 10.77
N GLY A 23 30.76 1.25 9.66
CA GLY A 23 30.91 0.65 8.32
C GLY A 23 30.44 1.56 7.18
N GLY A 24 30.92 2.82 7.16
CA GLY A 24 30.80 3.72 6.00
C GLY A 24 29.48 4.50 5.86
N PRO A 25 29.52 5.78 5.42
CA PRO A 25 28.29 6.52 5.12
C PRO A 25 27.64 5.93 3.86
N PRO A 26 26.34 5.61 3.83
CA PRO A 26 25.66 5.39 2.57
C PRO A 26 25.50 6.74 1.87
N LYS A 27 26.53 7.13 1.12
CA LYS A 27 26.39 8.09 0.01
C LYS A 27 25.53 7.43 -1.06
N ARG A 28 24.21 7.59 -0.97
CA ARG A 28 23.32 7.71 -2.14
C ARG A 28 22.18 8.67 -1.80
N GLN A 29 22.56 9.94 -1.68
CA GLN A 29 21.76 11.01 -2.25
C GLN A 29 21.60 10.73 -3.76
N GLY A 30 20.60 9.92 -4.10
CA GLY A 30 19.76 10.15 -5.26
C GLY A 30 18.38 10.33 -4.65
N GLN A 31 17.79 11.52 -4.58
CA GLN A 31 17.21 12.12 -5.79
C GLN A 31 16.88 11.03 -6.82
N ARG A 32 16.06 10.04 -6.42
CA ARG A 32 14.96 9.74 -7.31
C ARG A 32 14.22 11.06 -7.35
N PRO A 33 14.18 11.79 -8.47
CA PRO A 33 13.17 12.81 -8.55
C PRO A 33 11.89 12.06 -8.19
N ALA A 34 11.09 12.64 -7.30
CA ALA A 34 9.68 12.58 -7.55
C ALA A 34 9.45 13.21 -8.95
N GLN A 35 9.85 12.51 -10.03
CA GLN A 35 8.95 12.15 -11.10
C GLN A 35 7.87 11.35 -10.37
N GLY A 36 7.07 11.99 -9.52
CA GLY A 36 6.16 12.99 -10.05
C GLY A 36 5.21 12.09 -10.79
N ARG A 37 4.39 11.37 -10.00
CA ARG A 37 3.23 10.61 -10.49
C ARG A 37 2.65 11.52 -11.56
N GLN A 38 2.82 11.13 -12.81
CA GLN A 38 2.83 12.05 -13.95
C GLN A 38 1.64 12.98 -13.86
N HIS A 39 1.91 14.19 -13.35
CA HIS A 39 0.99 15.28 -13.24
C HIS A 39 1.01 15.90 -14.64
N GLY A 40 0.30 15.26 -15.55
CA GLY A 40 0.30 15.65 -16.95
C GLY A 40 -0.38 14.58 -17.78
N ASN A 41 -1.66 14.80 -18.11
CA ASN A 41 -2.53 13.96 -18.94
C ASN A 41 -3.13 12.70 -18.29
N GLY A 42 -3.31 12.71 -16.96
CA GLY A 42 -3.93 11.62 -16.22
C GLY A 42 -5.45 11.48 -16.39
N SER A 43 -6.19 12.51 -16.85
CA SER A 43 -7.67 12.46 -16.81
C SER A 43 -8.29 11.53 -17.86
N GLY A 44 -7.86 11.58 -19.12
CA GLY A 44 -8.35 10.64 -20.14
C GLY A 44 -7.94 9.20 -19.83
N ASN A 45 -6.77 9.03 -19.22
CA ASN A 45 -6.27 7.72 -18.79
C ASN A 45 -6.95 7.22 -17.51
N ALA A 46 -7.30 8.10 -16.56
CA ALA A 46 -7.92 7.73 -15.29
C ALA A 46 -9.35 7.19 -15.49
N GLN A 47 -10.15 7.85 -16.33
CA GLN A 47 -11.49 7.35 -16.66
C GLN A 47 -11.41 5.98 -17.36
N ARG A 48 -10.52 5.84 -18.35
CA ARG A 48 -10.33 4.57 -19.05
C ARG A 48 -9.83 3.46 -18.13
N ASN A 49 -8.93 3.77 -17.20
CA ASN A 49 -8.45 2.83 -16.21
C ASN A 49 -9.56 2.42 -15.23
N TYR A 50 -10.37 3.38 -14.78
CA TYR A 50 -11.54 3.11 -13.93
C TYR A 50 -12.49 2.10 -14.60
N GLU A 51 -12.88 2.34 -15.85
CA GLU A 51 -13.77 1.45 -16.61
C GLU A 51 -13.15 0.05 -16.81
N ARG A 52 -11.85 0.00 -17.09
CA ARG A 52 -11.10 -1.26 -17.22
C ARG A 52 -11.12 -2.07 -15.93
N TYR A 53 -10.83 -1.44 -14.79
CA TYR A 53 -10.81 -2.15 -13.51
C TYR A 53 -12.21 -2.59 -13.06
N LEU A 54 -13.27 -1.85 -13.40
CA LEU A 54 -14.63 -2.32 -13.20
C LEU A 54 -14.96 -3.56 -14.04
N ALA A 55 -14.49 -3.63 -15.29
CA ALA A 55 -14.68 -4.82 -16.12
C ALA A 55 -13.95 -6.03 -15.53
N LEU A 56 -12.67 -5.87 -15.16
CA LEU A 56 -11.86 -6.92 -14.53
C LEU A 56 -12.47 -7.40 -13.21
N ALA A 57 -12.99 -6.49 -12.37
CA ALA A 57 -13.64 -6.87 -11.12
C ALA A 57 -14.88 -7.76 -11.36
N ARG A 58 -15.66 -7.46 -12.40
CA ARG A 58 -16.82 -8.30 -12.77
C ARG A 58 -16.39 -9.65 -13.30
N GLU A 59 -15.34 -9.72 -14.11
CA GLU A 59 -14.79 -10.98 -14.60
C GLU A 59 -14.25 -11.84 -13.46
N ALA A 60 -13.52 -11.24 -12.51
CA ALA A 60 -13.04 -11.90 -11.29
C ALA A 60 -14.19 -12.38 -10.39
N ALA A 61 -15.27 -11.61 -10.28
CA ALA A 61 -16.47 -12.03 -9.56
C ALA A 61 -17.13 -13.26 -10.22
N LEU A 62 -17.19 -13.30 -11.55
CA LEU A 62 -17.73 -14.45 -12.31
C LEU A 62 -16.84 -15.68 -12.23
N SER A 63 -15.51 -15.50 -12.16
CA SER A 63 -14.57 -16.61 -11.97
C SER A 63 -14.50 -17.13 -10.53
N GLY A 64 -15.07 -16.39 -9.57
CA GLY A 64 -15.03 -16.71 -8.14
C GLY A 64 -13.73 -16.28 -7.45
N ASP A 65 -12.87 -15.50 -8.11
CA ASP A 65 -11.64 -14.97 -7.53
C ASP A 65 -11.92 -13.69 -6.73
N ASN A 66 -12.30 -13.88 -5.47
CA ASN A 66 -12.64 -12.78 -4.56
C ASN A 66 -11.45 -11.87 -4.24
N VAL A 67 -10.21 -12.38 -4.29
CA VAL A 67 -9.01 -11.59 -3.99
C VAL A 67 -8.71 -10.64 -5.15
N GLU A 68 -8.76 -11.16 -6.39
CA GLU A 68 -8.57 -10.35 -7.59
C GLU A 68 -9.70 -9.32 -7.76
N MET A 69 -10.94 -9.71 -7.45
CA MET A 69 -12.09 -8.80 -7.45
C MET A 69 -11.87 -7.60 -6.52
N GLU A 70 -11.48 -7.85 -5.27
CA GLU A 70 -11.21 -6.79 -4.27
C GLU A 70 -10.05 -5.88 -4.71
N ASN A 71 -8.98 -6.46 -5.25
CA ASN A 71 -7.84 -5.70 -5.79
C ASN A 71 -8.29 -4.76 -6.92
N CYS A 72 -9.08 -5.29 -7.86
CA CYS A 72 -9.63 -4.50 -8.97
C CYS A 72 -10.54 -3.37 -8.46
N TYR A 73 -11.37 -3.63 -7.44
CA TYR A 73 -12.21 -2.59 -6.85
C TYR A 73 -11.39 -1.49 -6.18
N GLN A 74 -10.33 -1.81 -5.45
CA GLN A 74 -9.42 -0.82 -4.88
C GLN A 74 -8.77 0.04 -5.96
N HIS A 75 -8.38 -0.57 -7.09
CA HIS A 75 -7.86 0.16 -8.23
C HIS A 75 -8.90 1.08 -8.89
N ALA A 76 -10.12 0.60 -9.11
CA ALA A 76 -11.20 1.45 -9.61
C ALA A 76 -11.47 2.64 -8.67
N GLU A 77 -11.51 2.39 -7.36
CA GLU A 77 -11.71 3.41 -6.33
C GLU A 77 -10.60 4.48 -6.35
N HIS A 78 -9.34 4.05 -6.52
CA HIS A 78 -8.21 4.95 -6.67
C HIS A 78 -8.36 5.89 -7.88
N TYR A 79 -8.66 5.35 -9.07
CA TYR A 79 -8.81 6.18 -10.27
C TYR A 79 -10.04 7.09 -10.22
N PHE A 80 -11.11 6.66 -9.55
CA PHE A 80 -12.26 7.51 -9.29
C PHE A 80 -11.89 8.73 -8.42
N ARG A 81 -11.10 8.52 -7.35
CA ARG A 81 -10.59 9.64 -6.53
C ARG A 81 -9.70 10.57 -7.36
N VAL A 82 -8.75 10.04 -8.13
CA VAL A 82 -7.85 10.85 -8.97
C VAL A 82 -8.63 11.69 -9.99
N MET A 83 -9.72 11.16 -10.56
CA MET A 83 -10.58 11.90 -11.47
C MET A 83 -11.34 13.03 -10.76
N LYS A 84 -11.80 12.80 -9.53
CA LYS A 84 -12.58 13.75 -8.71
C LYS A 84 -11.73 14.81 -8.00
N GLU A 85 -10.50 14.46 -7.61
CA GLU A 85 -9.53 15.34 -6.94
C GLU A 85 -8.93 16.37 -7.89
N ARG A 86 -9.21 16.30 -9.21
CA ARG A 86 -8.89 17.37 -10.15
C ARG A 86 -9.92 18.50 -9.98
N PRO A 87 -9.58 19.65 -9.38
CA PRO A 87 -10.46 20.80 -9.40
C PRO A 87 -10.70 21.19 -10.86
N ALA A 88 -11.97 21.43 -11.21
CA ALA A 88 -12.29 22.12 -12.45
C ALA A 88 -11.75 23.56 -12.30
N ASP A 89 -10.86 23.94 -13.20
CA ASP A 89 -10.36 25.32 -13.33
C ASP A 89 -11.49 26.23 -13.85
#